data_AF-A0A6P0Z2V7-F1
#
_entry.id   AF-A0A6P0Z2V7-F1
#
_cell.length_a   1.000
_cell.length_b   1.000
_cell.length_c   1.000
_cell.angle_alpha   90.00
_cell.angle_beta   90.00
_cell.angle_gamma   90.00
#
_symmetry.space_group_name_H-M   'P 1'
#
loop_
_entity.id
_entity.type
_entity.pdbx_description
1 polymer ?
#
loop_
_entity_poly.entity_id
_entity_poly.type
_entity_poly.pdbx_seq_one_letter_code
_entity_poly.pdbx_strand_id
1 'polypeptide(L)'
;MRLKPLHPISVFVMVVAVNGMGAAQAENLEQTQQLLSTRECQNCDLSDVSLVYNDLSRVNLQGADLQNANLSHVDLSGANLSGADLRGATLFNADLSDADLSNANLDRADLRQAYLVDADFEEASLTHTLLQGAIGLPDTVASLQFLYDMGLAEADRGNFEEAYRYYTRILELRPDEPTVYLARSLARYHVADVGGAIADANQAEALFTASGDVEGQLMAAGLSQRIIDQQEAIAEGPSAGKPNFINLLESIVPFVFQFAF
;
A
#
# COMPACT_ATOMS: atom_id res chain seq x y z
N MET A 1 23.34 -36.82 57.11
CA MET A 1 23.86 -35.65 56.36
C MET A 1 22.68 -35.00 55.65
N ARG A 2 22.21 -33.83 56.12
CA ARG A 2 21.12 -33.09 55.48
C ARG A 2 21.73 -32.02 54.55
N LEU A 3 21.38 -32.06 53.28
CA LEU A 3 21.74 -31.06 52.27
C LEU A 3 21.01 -29.74 52.59
N LYS A 4 21.75 -28.62 52.60
CA LYS A 4 21.18 -27.26 52.68
C LYS A 4 20.62 -26.84 51.30
N PRO A 5 19.50 -26.09 51.22
CA PRO A 5 19.01 -25.58 49.96
C PRO A 5 19.85 -24.37 49.50
N LEU A 6 20.17 -24.34 48.20
CA LEU A 6 20.78 -23.20 47.52
C LEU A 6 19.74 -22.06 47.41
N HIS A 7 20.14 -20.85 47.79
CA HIS A 7 19.34 -19.63 47.57
C HIS A 7 19.34 -19.25 46.08
N PRO A 8 18.26 -18.65 45.56
CA PRO A 8 18.25 -18.12 44.20
C PRO A 8 19.21 -16.93 44.08
N ILE A 9 20.00 -16.93 43.01
CA ILE A 9 20.87 -15.82 42.63
C ILE A 9 19.94 -14.70 42.12
N SER A 10 19.76 -13.64 42.90
CA SER A 10 19.18 -12.39 42.39
C SER A 10 20.15 -11.80 41.38
N VAL A 11 19.77 -11.84 40.10
CA VAL A 11 20.43 -11.07 39.05
C VAL A 11 20.05 -9.60 39.27
N PHE A 12 20.98 -8.85 39.86
CA PHE A 12 20.87 -7.40 39.96
C PHE A 12 21.16 -6.81 38.58
N VAL A 13 20.12 -6.36 37.86
CA VAL A 13 20.31 -5.53 36.66
C VAL A 13 20.80 -4.17 37.15
N MET A 14 22.09 -3.92 36.95
CA MET A 14 22.73 -2.65 37.30
C MET A 14 22.33 -1.62 36.23
N VAL A 15 21.34 -0.78 36.55
CA VAL A 15 21.03 0.39 35.73
C VAL A 15 22.18 1.38 35.89
N VAL A 16 23.01 1.50 34.86
CA VAL A 16 24.02 2.54 34.76
C VAL A 16 23.29 3.85 34.45
N ALA A 17 23.16 4.72 35.45
CA ALA A 17 22.65 6.07 35.27
C ALA A 17 23.67 6.88 34.45
N VAL A 18 23.39 7.04 33.16
CA VAL A 18 24.11 7.98 32.31
C VAL A 18 23.51 9.36 32.57
N ASN A 19 24.21 10.15 33.40
CA ASN A 19 23.88 11.56 33.62
C ASN A 19 24.09 12.35 32.32
N GLY A 20 23.02 12.83 31.69
CA GLY A 20 23.15 13.85 30.63
C GLY A 20 22.16 13.84 29.46
N MET A 21 20.95 13.29 29.58
CA MET A 21 19.93 13.39 28.53
C MET A 21 18.60 13.87 29.12
N GLY A 22 17.99 14.86 28.46
CA GLY A 22 16.97 15.76 29.00
C GLY A 22 15.62 15.12 29.32
N ALA A 23 14.82 15.85 30.11
CA ALA A 23 13.53 15.44 30.66
C ALA A 23 12.51 14.90 29.63
N ALA A 24 12.59 15.28 28.35
CA ALA A 24 11.69 14.79 27.30
C ALA A 24 11.89 13.30 26.93
N GLN A 25 13.09 12.74 27.09
CA GLN A 25 13.31 11.30 26.87
C GLN A 25 12.82 10.41 28.03
N ALA A 26 12.55 11.01 29.20
CA ALA A 26 12.10 10.28 30.37
C ALA A 26 10.57 10.11 30.40
N GLU A 27 9.81 11.07 29.86
CA GLU A 27 8.34 11.05 29.87
C GLU A 27 7.80 9.89 29.02
N ASN A 28 8.34 9.69 27.81
CA ASN A 28 7.86 8.63 26.93
C ASN A 28 8.37 7.25 27.37
N LEU A 29 9.42 7.17 28.20
CA LEU A 29 9.97 5.89 28.66
C LEU A 29 9.00 5.17 29.61
N GLU A 30 8.36 5.89 30.52
CA GLU A 30 7.39 5.28 31.45
C GLU A 30 6.17 4.75 30.69
N GLN A 31 5.62 5.54 29.77
CA GLN A 31 4.46 5.13 28.97
C GLN A 31 4.82 4.04 27.95
N THR A 32 6.02 4.08 27.39
CA THR A 32 6.53 2.97 26.55
C THR A 32 6.65 1.68 27.37
N GLN A 33 7.18 1.74 28.60
CA GLN A 33 7.25 0.57 29.48
C GLN A 33 5.87 0.07 29.87
N GLN A 34 4.93 0.97 30.12
CA GLN A 34 3.53 0.61 30.34
C GLN A 34 3.00 -0.17 29.12
N LEU A 35 3.04 0.40 27.92
CA LEU A 35 2.60 -0.25 26.69
C LEU A 35 3.22 -1.65 26.52
N LEU A 36 4.53 -1.76 26.67
CA LEU A 36 5.25 -3.03 26.44
C LEU A 36 4.96 -4.09 27.52
N SER A 37 4.57 -3.69 28.73
CA SER A 37 4.29 -4.61 29.83
C SER A 37 2.82 -4.98 29.97
N THR A 38 1.92 -4.05 29.68
CA THR A 38 0.48 -4.21 29.88
C THR A 38 -0.30 -4.43 28.59
N ARG A 39 0.27 -4.04 27.44
CA ARG A 39 -0.42 -3.90 26.14
C ARG A 39 -1.52 -2.83 26.13
N GLU A 40 -1.53 -1.95 27.13
CA GLU A 40 -2.55 -0.92 27.33
C GLU A 40 -1.89 0.46 27.50
N CYS A 41 -2.16 1.38 26.57
CA CYS A 41 -1.67 2.76 26.64
C CYS A 41 -2.64 3.75 25.97
N GLN A 42 -3.88 3.77 26.46
CA GLN A 42 -4.90 4.71 25.99
C GLN A 42 -4.52 6.15 26.32
N ASN A 43 -4.60 7.04 25.34
CA ASN A 43 -4.25 8.47 25.48
C ASN A 43 -2.82 8.72 26.00
N CYS A 44 -1.91 7.76 25.81
CA CYS A 44 -0.50 7.96 26.16
C CYS A 44 0.17 8.94 25.21
N ASP A 45 1.21 9.62 25.70
CA ASP A 45 2.17 10.32 24.87
C ASP A 45 3.29 9.34 24.48
N LEU A 46 3.23 8.94 23.22
CA LEU A 46 4.22 8.09 22.57
C LEU A 46 4.79 8.83 21.36
N SER A 47 4.77 10.17 21.36
CA SER A 47 5.35 10.94 20.26
C SER A 47 6.83 10.63 20.11
N ASP A 48 7.34 10.62 18.89
CA ASP A 48 8.75 10.42 18.56
C ASP A 48 9.38 9.09 19.07
N VAL A 49 8.57 8.17 19.60
CA VAL A 49 9.04 6.86 20.09
C VAL A 49 9.53 6.01 18.93
N SER A 50 10.49 5.12 19.20
CA SER A 50 10.91 4.09 18.26
C SER A 50 10.53 2.71 18.78
N LEU A 51 9.54 2.07 18.15
CA LEU A 51 9.05 0.73 18.46
C LEU A 51 9.27 -0.27 17.31
N VAL A 52 10.24 0.01 16.44
CA VAL A 52 10.62 -0.83 15.30
C VAL A 52 10.77 -2.30 15.72
N TYR A 53 10.18 -3.22 14.94
CA TYR A 53 10.18 -4.68 15.17
C TYR A 53 9.50 -5.19 16.44
N ASN A 54 8.75 -4.36 17.18
CA ASN A 54 8.03 -4.84 18.37
C ASN A 54 6.75 -5.61 17.97
N ASP A 55 6.38 -6.57 18.81
CA ASP A 55 5.05 -7.18 18.79
C ASP A 55 4.10 -6.36 19.66
N LEU A 56 3.30 -5.54 18.98
CA LEU A 56 2.20 -4.75 19.50
C LEU A 56 0.85 -5.23 18.95
N SER A 57 0.74 -6.50 18.54
CA SER A 57 -0.54 -7.09 18.14
C SER A 57 -1.60 -6.95 19.24
N ARG A 58 -2.81 -6.51 18.89
CA ARG A 58 -3.95 -6.38 19.82
C ARG A 58 -3.69 -5.47 21.03
N VAL A 59 -2.73 -4.55 20.95
CA VAL A 59 -2.57 -3.52 21.98
C VAL A 59 -3.72 -2.53 21.91
N ASN A 60 -3.98 -1.86 23.02
CA ASN A 60 -4.93 -0.77 23.10
C ASN A 60 -4.20 0.57 23.17
N LEU A 61 -4.17 1.27 22.04
CA LEU A 61 -3.58 2.58 21.83
C LEU A 61 -4.65 3.63 21.49
N GLN A 62 -5.90 3.40 21.91
CA GLN A 62 -7.00 4.33 21.66
C GLN A 62 -6.63 5.74 22.12
N GLY A 63 -6.75 6.71 21.20
CA GLY A 63 -6.45 8.12 21.44
C GLY A 63 -4.99 8.45 21.76
N ALA A 64 -4.05 7.51 21.58
CA ALA A 64 -2.63 7.77 21.86
C ALA A 64 -2.05 8.81 20.89
N ASP A 65 -1.11 9.62 21.38
CA ASP A 65 -0.26 10.47 20.55
C ASP A 65 0.95 9.66 20.08
N LEU A 66 1.02 9.40 18.77
CA LEU A 66 2.08 8.68 18.09
C LEU A 66 2.72 9.56 17.00
N GLN A 67 2.63 10.89 17.14
CA GLN A 67 3.20 11.82 16.18
C GLN A 67 4.69 11.55 15.99
N ASN A 68 5.12 11.46 14.72
CA ASN A 68 6.49 11.15 14.32
C ASN A 68 7.09 9.84 14.90
N ALA A 69 6.27 8.95 15.46
CA ALA A 69 6.74 7.67 15.97
C ALA A 69 7.35 6.82 14.84
N ASN A 70 8.44 6.13 15.11
CA ASN A 70 9.00 5.13 14.22
C ASN A 70 8.46 3.74 14.60
N LEU A 71 7.48 3.30 13.82
CA LEU A 71 6.75 2.04 13.91
C LEU A 71 7.09 1.12 12.72
N SER A 72 8.24 1.30 12.07
CA SER A 72 8.62 0.48 10.91
C SER A 72 8.72 -1.01 11.31
N HIS A 73 8.20 -1.90 10.48
CA HIS A 73 8.20 -3.35 10.72
C HIS A 73 7.56 -3.81 12.03
N VAL A 74 6.74 -2.98 12.67
CA VAL A 74 6.00 -3.36 13.88
C VAL A 74 4.84 -4.29 13.52
N ASP A 75 4.51 -5.22 14.41
CA ASP A 75 3.24 -5.95 14.34
C ASP A 75 2.21 -5.19 15.20
N LEU A 76 1.23 -4.58 14.57
CA LEU A 76 0.06 -3.92 15.16
C LEU A 76 -1.24 -4.65 14.77
N SER A 77 -1.15 -5.93 14.37
CA SER A 77 -2.33 -6.68 13.93
C SER A 77 -3.40 -6.75 15.02
N GLY A 78 -4.63 -6.38 14.68
CA GLY A 78 -5.76 -6.31 15.61
C GLY A 78 -5.65 -5.23 16.70
N ALA A 79 -4.70 -4.29 16.60
CA ALA A 79 -4.55 -3.20 17.57
C ALA A 79 -5.75 -2.23 17.53
N ASN A 80 -6.13 -1.69 18.68
CA ASN A 80 -7.06 -0.56 18.75
C ASN A 80 -6.27 0.75 18.71
N LEU A 81 -6.30 1.44 17.58
CA LEU A 81 -5.72 2.76 17.32
C LEU A 81 -6.82 3.81 17.09
N SER A 82 -8.07 3.54 17.50
CA SER A 82 -9.19 4.45 17.29
C SER A 82 -8.89 5.83 17.88
N GLY A 83 -9.05 6.88 17.07
CA GLY A 83 -8.78 8.26 17.45
C GLY A 83 -7.30 8.60 17.71
N ALA A 84 -6.34 7.72 17.42
CA ALA A 84 -4.92 7.98 17.63
C ALA A 84 -4.38 9.06 16.67
N ASP A 85 -3.38 9.82 17.13
CA ASP A 85 -2.67 10.80 16.31
C ASP A 85 -1.36 10.22 15.78
N LEU A 86 -1.33 9.83 14.51
CA LEU A 86 -0.20 9.20 13.82
C LEU A 86 0.45 10.17 12.82
N ARG A 87 0.25 11.49 12.96
CA ARG A 87 0.78 12.45 12.00
C ARG A 87 2.30 12.33 11.88
N GLY A 88 2.78 12.16 10.64
CA GLY A 88 4.20 11.97 10.34
C GLY A 88 4.83 10.67 10.87
N ALA A 89 4.06 9.75 11.43
CA ALA A 89 4.59 8.46 11.89
C ALA A 89 5.12 7.62 10.71
N THR A 90 6.16 6.83 10.95
CA THR A 90 6.71 5.89 9.97
C THR A 90 6.21 4.48 10.29
N LEU A 91 5.33 3.95 9.45
CA LEU A 91 4.73 2.60 9.53
C LEU A 91 5.19 1.72 8.35
N PHE A 92 6.40 2.00 7.83
CA PHE A 92 6.95 1.29 6.68
C PHE A 92 6.99 -0.22 6.94
N ASN A 93 6.34 -0.99 6.07
CA ASN A 93 6.26 -2.45 6.16
C ASN A 93 5.76 -2.97 7.53
N ALA A 94 4.91 -2.19 8.21
CA ALA A 94 4.20 -2.61 9.42
C ALA A 94 3.00 -3.51 9.09
N ASP A 95 2.63 -4.39 10.01
CA ASP A 95 1.39 -5.16 9.92
C ASP A 95 0.30 -4.48 10.76
N LEU A 96 -0.74 -3.98 10.13
CA LEU A 96 -1.94 -3.39 10.76
C LEU A 96 -3.19 -4.19 10.38
N SER A 97 -3.04 -5.46 9.97
CA SER A 97 -4.19 -6.29 9.60
C SER A 97 -5.18 -6.38 10.76
N ASP A 98 -6.47 -6.28 10.51
CA ASP A 98 -7.55 -6.23 11.52
C ASP A 98 -7.48 -5.06 12.52
N ALA A 99 -6.60 -4.06 12.34
CA ALA A 99 -6.49 -2.93 13.26
C ALA A 99 -7.67 -1.94 13.13
N ASP A 100 -8.10 -1.38 14.25
CA ASP A 100 -9.09 -0.29 14.29
C ASP A 100 -8.36 1.06 14.23
N LEU A 101 -8.35 1.70 13.06
CA LEU A 101 -7.84 3.06 12.84
C LEU A 101 -8.99 4.07 12.69
N SER A 102 -10.21 3.74 13.14
CA SER A 102 -11.36 4.63 13.02
C SER A 102 -11.05 5.97 13.70
N ASN A 103 -11.40 7.09 13.07
CA ASN A 103 -11.12 8.44 13.55
C ASN A 103 -9.63 8.79 13.74
N ALA A 104 -8.68 7.94 13.32
CA ALA A 104 -7.25 8.22 13.48
C ALA A 104 -6.77 9.30 12.52
N ASN A 105 -5.73 10.04 12.91
CA ASN A 105 -5.08 11.03 12.05
C ASN A 105 -3.74 10.49 11.51
N LEU A 106 -3.73 10.09 10.24
CA LEU A 106 -2.56 9.55 9.53
C LEU A 106 -1.95 10.57 8.57
N ASP A 107 -2.23 11.87 8.72
CA ASP A 107 -1.73 12.87 7.80
C ASP A 107 -0.20 12.83 7.72
N ARG A 108 0.32 12.72 6.48
CA ARG A 108 1.76 12.57 6.19
C ARG A 108 2.44 11.33 6.80
N ALA A 109 1.68 10.36 7.31
CA ALA A 109 2.25 9.09 7.75
C ALA A 109 2.82 8.30 6.55
N ASP A 110 3.85 7.51 6.81
CA ASP A 110 4.46 6.61 5.81
C ASP A 110 3.98 5.18 6.03
N LEU A 111 2.98 4.76 5.25
CA LEU A 111 2.38 3.42 5.25
C LEU A 111 2.86 2.58 4.06
N ARG A 112 3.98 2.95 3.41
CA ARG A 112 4.49 2.19 2.27
C ARG A 112 4.78 0.75 2.69
N GLN A 113 4.34 -0.19 1.85
CA GLN A 113 4.45 -1.63 2.07
C GLN A 113 3.75 -2.17 3.32
N ALA A 114 2.91 -1.37 4.00
CA ALA A 114 2.16 -1.85 5.16
C ALA A 114 1.08 -2.86 4.76
N TYR A 115 0.77 -3.79 5.67
CA TYR A 115 -0.37 -4.71 5.54
C TYR A 115 -1.56 -4.11 6.28
N LEU A 116 -2.66 -3.91 5.57
CA LEU A 116 -3.87 -3.20 6.01
C LEU A 116 -5.13 -4.06 5.83
N VAL A 117 -4.96 -5.37 5.61
CA VAL A 117 -6.08 -6.29 5.34
C VAL A 117 -7.07 -6.23 6.49
N ASP A 118 -8.34 -5.97 6.17
CA ASP A 118 -9.44 -5.85 7.13
C ASP A 118 -9.25 -4.76 8.22
N ALA A 119 -8.31 -3.82 8.03
CA ALA A 119 -8.17 -2.66 8.90
C ALA A 119 -9.32 -1.65 8.69
N ASP A 120 -9.82 -1.09 9.78
CA ASP A 120 -10.91 -0.12 9.75
C ASP A 120 -10.35 1.31 9.68
N PHE A 121 -10.73 2.05 8.65
CA PHE A 121 -10.34 3.45 8.44
C PHE A 121 -11.56 4.40 8.46
N GLU A 122 -12.68 3.99 9.05
CA GLU A 122 -13.87 4.84 9.16
C GLU A 122 -13.49 6.21 9.77
N GLU A 123 -13.76 7.29 9.03
CA GLU A 123 -13.43 8.67 9.42
C GLU A 123 -11.94 8.96 9.68
N ALA A 124 -11.02 8.07 9.28
CA ALA A 124 -9.58 8.32 9.37
C ALA A 124 -9.13 9.40 8.38
N SER A 125 -8.25 10.31 8.81
CA SER A 125 -7.62 11.29 7.92
C SER A 125 -6.36 10.71 7.30
N LEU A 126 -6.32 10.63 5.97
CA LEU A 126 -5.19 10.09 5.20
C LEU A 126 -4.53 11.14 4.31
N THR A 127 -4.61 12.41 4.72
CA THR A 127 -4.18 13.52 3.87
C THR A 127 -2.65 13.49 3.72
N HIS A 128 -2.16 13.31 2.49
CA HIS A 128 -0.73 13.17 2.18
C HIS A 128 -0.06 11.91 2.76
N THR A 129 -0.82 10.89 3.14
CA THR A 129 -0.27 9.60 3.57
C THR A 129 0.39 8.88 2.40
N LEU A 130 1.57 8.31 2.63
CA LEU A 130 2.29 7.53 1.62
C LEU A 130 1.83 6.07 1.68
N LEU A 131 1.13 5.59 0.66
CA LEU A 131 0.51 4.26 0.61
C LEU A 131 1.15 3.33 -0.44
N GLN A 132 2.30 3.71 -1.03
CA GLN A 132 2.92 2.94 -2.10
C GLN A 132 3.23 1.50 -1.66
N GLY A 133 2.62 0.54 -2.36
CA GLY A 133 2.76 -0.89 -2.09
C GLY A 133 2.07 -1.37 -0.81
N ALA A 134 1.22 -0.55 -0.17
CA ALA A 134 0.38 -1.01 0.93
C ALA A 134 -0.63 -2.04 0.41
N ILE A 135 -0.85 -3.11 1.17
CA ILE A 135 -1.69 -4.25 0.78
C ILE A 135 -2.95 -4.25 1.65
N GLY A 136 -4.13 -4.40 1.06
CA GLY A 136 -5.39 -4.56 1.81
C GLY A 136 -6.15 -3.26 2.12
N LEU A 137 -5.85 -2.15 1.43
CA LEU A 137 -6.59 -0.89 1.59
C LEU A 137 -8.10 -1.06 1.37
N PRO A 138 -8.96 -0.51 2.27
CA PRO A 138 -10.40 -0.51 2.06
C PRO A 138 -10.83 0.35 0.86
N ASP A 139 -11.96 -0.02 0.24
CA ASP A 139 -12.55 0.74 -0.88
C ASP A 139 -12.97 2.16 -0.52
N THR A 140 -13.23 2.40 0.76
CA THR A 140 -13.61 3.70 1.31
C THR A 140 -12.44 4.68 1.36
N VAL A 141 -11.20 4.16 1.39
CA VAL A 141 -9.97 4.93 1.51
C VAL A 141 -9.39 5.27 0.14
N ALA A 142 -9.45 4.34 -0.81
CA ALA A 142 -8.84 4.49 -2.11
C ALA A 142 -9.89 4.93 -3.14
N SER A 143 -9.98 6.25 -3.40
CA SER A 143 -10.77 6.73 -4.55
C SER A 143 -10.29 6.05 -5.84
N LEU A 144 -11.20 5.86 -6.79
CA LEU A 144 -10.84 5.25 -8.08
C LEU A 144 -9.73 6.01 -8.79
N GLN A 145 -9.72 7.34 -8.67
CA GLN A 145 -8.67 8.19 -9.19
C GLN A 145 -7.33 7.92 -8.51
N PHE A 146 -7.32 7.83 -7.17
CA PHE A 146 -6.12 7.48 -6.42
C PHE A 146 -5.56 6.12 -6.86
N LEU A 147 -6.42 5.10 -6.99
CA LEU A 147 -6.01 3.78 -7.48
C LEU A 147 -5.43 3.87 -8.91
N TYR A 148 -6.03 4.69 -9.77
CA TYR A 148 -5.55 4.86 -11.13
C TYR A 148 -4.17 5.51 -11.18
N ASP A 149 -3.96 6.58 -10.41
CA ASP A 149 -2.68 7.28 -10.31
C ASP A 149 -1.58 6.36 -9.78
N MET A 150 -1.91 5.50 -8.81
CA MET A 150 -1.00 4.49 -8.29
C MET A 150 -0.66 3.42 -9.33
N GLY A 151 -1.66 2.95 -10.09
CA GLY A 151 -1.44 2.04 -11.21
C GLY A 151 -0.49 2.63 -12.26
N LEU A 152 -0.66 3.90 -12.61
CA LEU A 152 0.22 4.61 -13.55
C LEU A 152 1.63 4.74 -13.00
N ALA A 153 1.75 5.14 -11.74
CA ALA A 153 3.04 5.31 -11.08
C ALA A 153 3.81 3.99 -10.96
N GLU A 154 3.14 2.86 -10.76
CA GLU A 154 3.79 1.54 -10.75
C GLU A 154 4.19 1.08 -12.17
N ALA A 155 3.35 1.33 -13.17
CA ALA A 155 3.68 1.03 -14.56
C ALA A 155 4.91 1.82 -15.04
N ASP A 156 5.03 3.10 -14.67
CA ASP A 156 6.20 3.94 -14.99
C ASP A 156 7.50 3.40 -14.37
N ARG A 157 7.40 2.77 -13.19
CA ARG A 157 8.52 2.09 -12.51
C ARG A 157 8.83 0.70 -13.08
N GLY A 158 8.02 0.20 -14.02
CA GLY A 158 8.11 -1.16 -14.56
C GLY A 158 7.52 -2.24 -13.66
N ASN A 159 6.80 -1.86 -12.59
CA ASN A 159 6.15 -2.77 -11.64
C ASN A 159 4.76 -3.17 -12.15
N PHE A 160 4.70 -3.83 -13.31
CA PHE A 160 3.44 -4.13 -14.01
C PHE A 160 2.50 -5.08 -13.26
N GLU A 161 3.04 -5.97 -12.42
CA GLU A 161 2.24 -6.83 -11.54
C GLU A 161 1.39 -6.01 -10.56
N GLU A 162 1.96 -4.94 -10.00
CA GLU A 162 1.26 -4.09 -9.05
C GLU A 162 0.30 -3.13 -9.75
N ALA A 163 0.73 -2.57 -10.88
CA ALA A 163 -0.17 -1.79 -11.75
C ALA A 163 -1.42 -2.60 -12.14
N TYR A 164 -1.25 -3.88 -12.51
CA TYR A 164 -2.35 -4.79 -12.81
C TYR A 164 -3.33 -4.94 -11.64
N ARG A 165 -2.84 -5.04 -10.39
CA ARG A 165 -3.70 -5.14 -9.20
C ARG A 165 -4.53 -3.88 -8.99
N TYR A 166 -3.91 -2.70 -9.08
CA TYR A 166 -4.64 -1.42 -8.95
C TYR A 166 -5.76 -1.31 -10.00
N TYR A 167 -5.46 -1.54 -11.27
CA TYR A 167 -6.48 -1.46 -12.32
C TYR A 167 -7.55 -2.54 -12.18
N THR A 168 -7.20 -3.73 -11.70
CA THR A 168 -8.18 -4.79 -11.40
C THR A 168 -9.15 -4.33 -10.32
N ARG A 169 -8.64 -3.71 -9.25
CA ARG A 169 -9.50 -3.21 -8.19
C ARG A 169 -10.46 -2.13 -8.68
N ILE A 170 -9.99 -1.21 -9.51
CA ILE A 170 -10.86 -0.18 -10.13
C ILE A 170 -11.99 -0.84 -10.93
N LEU A 171 -11.69 -1.85 -11.75
CA LEU A 171 -12.68 -2.52 -12.60
C LEU A 171 -13.64 -3.44 -11.84
N GLU A 172 -13.27 -3.93 -10.66
CA GLU A 172 -14.20 -4.61 -9.75
C GLU A 172 -15.26 -3.64 -9.19
N LEU A 173 -14.87 -2.39 -8.96
CA LEU A 173 -15.74 -1.33 -8.44
C LEU A 173 -16.55 -0.64 -9.55
N ARG A 174 -15.92 -0.42 -10.70
CA ARG A 174 -16.44 0.32 -11.87
C ARG A 174 -16.07 -0.40 -13.17
N PRO A 175 -16.89 -1.37 -13.61
CA PRO A 175 -16.62 -2.17 -14.81
C PRO A 175 -16.90 -1.40 -16.12
N ASP A 176 -17.31 -0.15 -16.05
CA ASP A 176 -17.68 0.71 -17.17
C ASP A 176 -16.59 1.74 -17.54
N GLU A 177 -15.35 1.52 -17.10
CA GLU A 177 -14.20 2.43 -17.31
C GLU A 177 -13.29 1.96 -18.47
N PRO A 178 -13.50 2.40 -19.72
CA PRO A 178 -12.75 1.90 -20.89
C PRO A 178 -11.25 2.22 -20.84
N THR A 179 -10.86 3.36 -20.27
CA THR A 179 -9.45 3.78 -20.13
C THR A 179 -8.68 2.87 -19.18
N VAL A 180 -9.34 2.38 -18.12
CA VAL A 180 -8.75 1.46 -17.15
C VAL A 180 -8.53 0.09 -17.79
N TYR A 181 -9.44 -0.37 -18.66
CA TYR A 181 -9.20 -1.56 -19.48
C TYR A 181 -7.98 -1.41 -20.40
N LEU A 182 -7.78 -0.25 -21.04
CA LEU A 182 -6.56 -0.01 -21.84
C LEU A 182 -5.29 -0.08 -20.98
N ALA A 183 -5.30 0.58 -19.82
CA ALA A 183 -4.16 0.58 -18.91
C ALA A 183 -3.85 -0.83 -18.37
N ARG A 184 -4.89 -1.59 -18.01
CA ARG A 184 -4.76 -2.98 -17.55
C ARG A 184 -4.32 -3.93 -18.65
N SER A 185 -4.78 -3.72 -19.89
CA SER A 185 -4.33 -4.48 -21.06
C SER A 185 -2.81 -4.40 -21.21
N LEU A 186 -2.22 -3.21 -21.05
CA LEU A 186 -0.77 -3.04 -21.12
C LEU A 186 -0.06 -3.75 -19.97
N ALA A 187 -0.55 -3.58 -18.74
CA ALA A 187 0.01 -4.26 -17.57
C ALA A 187 -0.01 -5.78 -17.75
N ARG A 188 -1.14 -6.35 -18.18
CA ARG A 188 -1.33 -7.79 -18.49
C ARG A 188 -0.36 -8.30 -19.55
N TYR A 189 -0.17 -7.52 -20.62
CA TYR A 189 0.79 -7.87 -21.66
C TYR A 189 2.22 -7.99 -21.10
N HIS A 190 2.63 -7.05 -20.23
CA HIS A 190 3.96 -7.06 -19.61
C HIS A 190 4.18 -8.21 -18.59
N VAL A 191 3.11 -8.70 -17.96
CA VAL A 191 3.17 -9.90 -17.09
C VAL A 191 2.89 -11.21 -17.84
N ALA A 192 2.96 -11.19 -19.18
CA ALA A 192 2.75 -12.32 -20.07
C ALA A 192 1.33 -12.94 -20.09
N ASP A 193 0.32 -12.21 -19.59
CA ASP A 193 -1.09 -12.55 -19.76
C ASP A 193 -1.63 -11.95 -21.08
N VAL A 194 -1.18 -12.52 -22.21
CA VAL A 194 -1.52 -12.02 -23.55
C VAL A 194 -3.02 -12.17 -23.84
N GLY A 195 -3.62 -13.28 -23.43
CA GLY A 195 -5.05 -13.51 -23.61
C GLY A 195 -5.91 -12.51 -22.84
N GLY A 196 -5.56 -12.24 -21.58
CA GLY A 196 -6.22 -11.23 -20.77
C GLY A 196 -6.00 -9.80 -21.28
N ALA A 197 -4.85 -9.51 -21.86
CA ALA A 197 -4.57 -8.22 -22.50
C ALA A 197 -5.48 -7.98 -23.71
N ILE A 198 -5.58 -8.95 -24.62
CA ILE A 198 -6.49 -8.88 -25.79
C ILE A 198 -7.95 -8.72 -25.33
N ALA A 199 -8.36 -9.48 -24.30
CA ALA A 199 -9.71 -9.38 -23.76
C ALA A 199 -10.01 -7.97 -23.21
N ASP A 200 -9.07 -7.36 -22.48
CA ASP A 200 -9.23 -6.01 -21.96
C ASP A 200 -9.26 -4.96 -23.09
N ALA A 201 -8.41 -5.07 -24.10
CA ALA A 201 -8.42 -4.16 -25.26
C ALA A 201 -9.76 -4.22 -26.02
N ASN A 202 -10.30 -5.42 -26.26
CA ASN A 202 -11.61 -5.59 -26.90
C ASN A 202 -12.76 -5.05 -26.04
N GLN A 203 -12.68 -5.21 -24.72
CA GLN A 203 -13.68 -4.66 -23.81
C GLN A 203 -13.65 -3.13 -23.80
N ALA A 204 -12.45 -2.52 -23.82
CA ALA A 204 -12.30 -1.08 -23.97
C ALA A 204 -12.91 -0.59 -25.30
N GLU A 205 -12.64 -1.29 -26.41
CA GLU A 205 -13.21 -0.95 -27.73
C GLU A 205 -14.74 -0.95 -27.70
N ALA A 206 -15.35 -1.99 -27.10
CA ALA A 206 -16.80 -2.09 -26.97
C ALA A 206 -17.39 -0.94 -26.16
N LEU A 207 -16.75 -0.56 -25.06
CA LEU A 207 -17.17 0.54 -24.19
C LEU A 207 -17.03 1.91 -24.88
N PHE A 208 -15.91 2.18 -25.57
CA PHE A 208 -15.75 3.41 -26.37
C PHE A 208 -16.74 3.48 -27.54
N THR A 209 -17.02 2.35 -28.19
CA THR A 209 -18.05 2.27 -29.24
C THR A 209 -19.42 2.63 -28.66
N ALA A 210 -19.75 2.14 -27.46
CA ALA A 210 -21.01 2.43 -26.80
C ALA A 210 -21.15 3.90 -26.37
N SER A 211 -20.04 4.57 -26.03
CA SER A 211 -20.02 6.00 -25.69
C SER A 211 -19.94 6.93 -26.91
N GLY A 212 -19.67 6.39 -28.10
CA GLY A 212 -19.47 7.16 -29.33
C GLY A 212 -18.09 7.81 -29.44
N ASP A 213 -17.13 7.38 -28.62
CA ASP A 213 -15.75 7.83 -28.68
C ASP A 213 -14.98 7.07 -29.77
N VAL A 214 -14.97 7.65 -30.97
CA VAL A 214 -14.31 7.06 -32.15
C VAL A 214 -12.79 7.00 -31.97
N GLU A 215 -12.19 7.96 -31.27
CA GLU A 215 -10.74 7.98 -31.05
C GLU A 215 -10.32 6.86 -30.10
N GLY A 216 -11.01 6.74 -28.96
CA GLY A 216 -10.81 5.65 -28.01
C GLY A 216 -11.07 4.28 -28.63
N GLN A 217 -12.10 4.15 -29.47
CA GLN A 217 -12.40 2.91 -30.20
C GLN A 217 -11.23 2.50 -31.11
N LEU A 218 -10.75 3.40 -31.97
CA LEU A 218 -9.64 3.10 -32.89
C LEU A 218 -8.35 2.76 -32.13
N MET A 219 -8.13 3.42 -31.00
CA MET A 219 -7.00 3.14 -30.13
C MET A 219 -7.06 1.74 -29.53
N ALA A 220 -8.21 1.35 -28.97
CA ALA A 220 -8.43 0.04 -28.39
C ALA A 220 -8.30 -1.09 -29.44
N ALA A 221 -8.93 -0.91 -30.61
CA ALA A 221 -8.82 -1.83 -31.74
C ALA A 221 -7.35 -1.97 -32.21
N GLY A 222 -6.65 -0.84 -32.31
CA GLY A 222 -5.24 -0.79 -32.70
C GLY A 222 -4.31 -1.47 -31.70
N LEU A 223 -4.59 -1.34 -30.39
CA LEU A 223 -3.85 -2.04 -29.34
C LEU A 223 -4.04 -3.56 -29.44
N SER A 224 -5.30 -4.02 -29.56
CA SER A 224 -5.59 -5.46 -29.68
C SER A 224 -4.89 -6.09 -30.90
N GLN A 225 -4.99 -5.46 -32.07
CA GLN A 225 -4.35 -5.98 -33.29
C GLN A 225 -2.83 -6.09 -33.14
N ARG A 226 -2.18 -5.07 -32.58
CA ARG A 226 -0.71 -5.12 -32.41
C ARG A 226 -0.27 -6.17 -31.39
N ILE A 227 -1.04 -6.43 -30.34
CA ILE A 227 -0.75 -7.52 -29.40
C ILE A 227 -0.79 -8.87 -30.14
N ILE A 228 -1.79 -9.06 -31.02
CA ILE A 228 -1.92 -10.26 -31.87
C ILE A 228 -0.73 -10.38 -32.82
N ASP A 229 -0.42 -9.33 -33.59
CA ASP A 229 0.70 -9.30 -34.54
C ASP A 229 2.03 -9.65 -33.84
N GLN A 230 2.24 -9.09 -32.65
CA GLN A 230 3.44 -9.32 -31.86
C GLN A 230 3.52 -10.77 -31.35
N GLN A 231 2.40 -11.36 -30.94
CA GLN A 231 2.32 -12.76 -30.54
C GLN A 231 2.64 -13.69 -31.71
N GLU A 232 2.11 -13.43 -32.90
CA GLU A 232 2.39 -14.19 -34.11
C GLU A 232 3.87 -14.08 -34.52
N ALA A 233 4.46 -12.88 -34.49
CA ALA A 233 5.87 -12.68 -34.79
C ALA A 233 6.82 -13.43 -33.82
N ILE A 234 6.45 -13.54 -32.54
CA ILE A 234 7.20 -14.35 -31.56
C ILE A 234 7.09 -15.85 -31.89
N ALA A 235 5.93 -16.30 -32.36
CA ALA A 235 5.72 -17.69 -32.76
C ALA A 235 6.46 -18.06 -34.07
N GLU A 236 6.63 -17.11 -35.01
CA GLU A 236 7.32 -17.30 -36.28
C GLU A 236 8.86 -17.26 -36.19
N GLY A 237 9.41 -16.80 -35.05
CA GLY A 237 10.85 -16.76 -34.80
C GLY A 237 11.57 -15.54 -35.43
N PRO A 238 12.90 -15.43 -35.26
CA PRO A 238 13.66 -14.19 -35.48
C PRO A 238 13.75 -13.67 -36.93
N SER A 239 13.12 -14.35 -37.91
CA SER A 239 13.06 -13.89 -39.31
C SER A 239 11.88 -12.97 -39.61
N ALA A 240 10.84 -12.94 -38.76
CA ALA A 240 9.78 -11.95 -38.85
C ALA A 240 10.32 -10.62 -38.31
N GLY A 241 10.27 -9.56 -39.12
CA GLY A 241 10.70 -8.22 -38.70
C GLY A 241 9.99 -7.86 -37.39
N LYS A 242 10.77 -7.61 -36.32
CA LYS A 242 10.20 -7.34 -34.98
C LYS A 242 9.26 -6.14 -35.07
N PRO A 243 7.96 -6.27 -34.76
CA PRO A 243 7.08 -5.13 -34.69
C PRO A 243 7.58 -4.17 -33.61
N ASN A 244 7.52 -2.86 -33.89
CA ASN A 244 8.14 -1.85 -33.04
C ASN A 244 7.19 -1.45 -31.90
N PHE A 245 7.07 -2.34 -30.90
CA PHE A 245 6.17 -2.20 -29.75
C PHE A 245 6.46 -0.96 -28.89
N ILE A 246 7.68 -0.42 -28.92
CA ILE A 246 8.05 0.83 -28.20
C ILE A 246 7.24 2.03 -28.72
N ASN A 247 7.05 2.14 -30.03
CA ASN A 247 6.27 3.22 -30.63
C ASN A 247 4.77 3.13 -30.29
N LEU A 248 4.29 1.94 -29.88
CA LEU A 248 2.92 1.75 -29.40
C LEU A 248 2.75 2.40 -28.03
N LEU A 249 3.58 2.07 -27.05
CA LEU A 249 3.52 2.67 -25.70
C LEU A 249 3.53 4.20 -25.79
N GLU A 250 4.42 4.78 -26.59
CA GLU A 250 4.49 6.23 -26.81
C GLU A 250 3.21 6.84 -27.40
N SER A 251 2.43 6.09 -28.18
CA SER A 251 1.20 6.56 -28.82
C SER A 251 -0.05 6.52 -27.94
N ILE A 252 -0.07 5.63 -26.93
CA ILE A 252 -1.20 5.46 -26.00
C ILE A 252 -0.98 6.21 -24.69
N VAL A 253 0.28 6.43 -24.31
CA VAL A 253 0.68 7.22 -23.14
C VAL A 253 -0.13 8.52 -23.03
N PRO A 254 -0.19 9.40 -24.05
CA PRO A 254 -0.96 10.64 -23.95
C PRO A 254 -2.41 10.41 -23.54
N PHE A 255 -3.08 9.41 -24.09
CA PHE A 255 -4.50 9.13 -23.87
C PHE A 255 -4.77 8.49 -22.50
N VAL A 256 -3.90 7.58 -22.07
CA VAL A 256 -3.95 6.98 -20.73
C VAL A 256 -3.76 8.05 -19.64
N PHE A 257 -2.95 9.08 -19.91
CA PHE A 257 -2.77 10.24 -19.03
C PHE A 257 -3.81 11.35 -19.24
N GLN A 258 -4.53 11.38 -20.37
CA GLN A 258 -5.46 12.46 -20.71
C GLN A 258 -6.74 12.44 -19.90
N PHE A 259 -7.07 11.34 -19.22
CA PHE A 259 -8.29 11.19 -18.42
C PHE A 259 -8.04 11.10 -16.92
N ALA A 260 -6.80 11.34 -16.46
CA ALA A 260 -6.56 11.71 -15.07
C ALA A 260 -7.08 13.15 -14.86
N PHE A 261 -8.36 13.29 -14.50
CA PHE A 261 -9.00 14.57 -14.19
C PHE A 261 -9.63 14.55 -12.80
#